data_AF-A0A0N4UI69-F1
#
_entry.id   AF-A0A0N4UI69-F1
#
_cell.length_a   1.000
_cell.length_b   1.000
_cell.length_c   1.000
_cell.angle_alpha   90.00
_cell.angle_beta   90.00
_cell.angle_gamma   90.00
#
_symmetry.space_group_name_H-M   'P 1'
#
loop_
_entity.id
_entity.type
_entity.pdbx_description
1 polymer ?
#
loop_
_entity_poly.entity_id
_entity_poly.type
_entity_poly.pdbx_seq_one_letter_code
_entity_poly.pdbx_strand_id
1 'polypeptide(L)' 'MPEIDPNVDQLTQFREICHEKVQKFKERLDECNKRVTSRKKTSETCHEEMVEYMHHLDHCAMPQAFATLK' A
#
# COMPACT_ATOMS: atom_id res chain seq x y z
N MET A 1 11.77 17.52 1.78
CA MET A 1 11.82 16.03 1.80
C MET A 1 11.32 15.59 3.16
N PRO A 2 10.58 14.48 3.25
CA PRO A 2 10.26 13.86 4.53
C PRO A 2 11.56 13.59 5.30
N GLU A 3 11.62 14.00 6.57
CA GLU A 3 12.73 13.63 7.45
C GLU A 3 12.60 12.14 7.77
N ILE A 4 13.61 11.36 7.39
CA ILE A 4 13.65 9.91 7.62
C ILE A 4 14.44 9.64 8.90
N ASP A 5 13.82 9.01 9.89
CA ASP A 5 14.49 8.60 11.12
C ASP A 5 15.27 7.29 10.86
N PRO A 6 16.61 7.27 10.97
CA PRO A 6 17.41 6.06 10.73
C PRO A 6 17.17 4.94 11.76
N ASN A 7 16.46 5.21 12.86
CA ASN A 7 16.13 4.22 13.90
C ASN A 7 14.72 3.63 13.74
N VAL A 8 13.94 4.09 12.75
CA VAL A 8 12.62 3.56 12.42
C VAL A 8 12.72 2.71 11.15
N ASP A 9 11.88 1.68 11.02
CA ASP A 9 11.85 0.85 9.82
C ASP A 9 11.68 1.71 8.56
N GLN A 10 12.71 1.68 7.72
CA GLN A 10 12.82 2.48 6.52
C GLN A 10 11.73 2.11 5.52
N LEU A 11 11.36 0.83 5.43
CA LEU A 11 10.30 0.39 4.55
C LEU A 11 8.96 1.01 4.94
N THR A 12 8.62 0.98 6.22
CA THR A 12 7.40 1.63 6.72
C THR A 12 7.38 3.12 6.39
N GLN A 13 8.47 3.85 6.64
CA GLN A 13 8.56 5.28 6.31
C GLN A 13 8.37 5.55 4.81
N PHE A 14 9.02 4.77 3.94
CA PHE A 14 8.86 4.95 2.49
C PHE A 14 7.49 4.51 1.97
N ARG A 15 6.83 3.53 2.60
CA ARG A 15 5.45 3.18 2.27
C ARG A 15 4.49 4.34 2.56
N GLU A 16 4.65 5.03 3.68
CA GLU A 16 3.86 6.24 3.99
C GLU A 16 4.08 7.34 2.93
N ILE A 17 5.33 7.58 2.53
CA ILE A 17 5.69 8.56 1.49
C ILE A 17 5.13 8.17 0.12
N CYS A 18 5.08 6.87 -0.18
CA CYS A 18 4.58 6.35 -1.44
C CYS A 18 3.06 6.24 -1.49
N HIS A 19 2.36 6.31 -0.35
CA HIS A 19 0.92 6.11 -0.25
C HIS A 19 0.14 7.01 -1.22
N GLU A 20 0.44 8.31 -1.25
CA GLU A 20 -0.23 9.28 -2.14
C GLU A 20 -0.03 8.95 -3.63
N LYS A 21 1.11 8.35 -4.00
CA LYS A 21 1.44 8.02 -5.40
C LYS A 21 0.66 6.81 -5.92
N VAL A 22 0.19 5.95 -5.01
CA VAL A 22 -0.54 4.72 -5.33
C VAL A 22 -2.02 4.79 -4.91
N GLN A 23 -2.50 5.98 -4.60
CA GLN A 23 -3.85 6.21 -4.06
C GLN A 23 -4.96 5.63 -4.95
N LYS A 24 -4.82 5.67 -6.28
CA LYS A 24 -5.75 5.04 -7.21
C LYS A 24 -6.00 3.55 -6.90
N PHE A 25 -4.96 2.80 -6.53
CA PHE A 25 -5.08 1.38 -6.20
C PHE A 25 -5.72 1.17 -4.83
N LYS A 26 -5.42 2.06 -3.88
CA LYS A 26 -6.07 2.08 -2.57
C LYS A 26 -7.57 2.37 -2.69
N GLU A 27 -7.96 3.30 -3.55
CA GLU A 27 -9.36 3.63 -3.84
C GLU A 27 -10.11 2.43 -4.42
N ARG A 28 -9.51 1.73 -5.41
CA ARG A 28 -10.09 0.50 -5.98
C ARG A 28 -10.28 -0.58 -4.91
N LEU A 29 -9.31 -0.77 -4.03
CA LEU A 29 -9.41 -1.69 -2.89
C LEU A 29 -10.54 -1.27 -1.94
N ASP A 30 -10.67 0.02 -1.63
CA ASP A 30 -11.72 0.53 -0.74
C ASP A 30 -13.12 0.40 -1.35
N GLU A 31 -13.25 0.60 -2.65
CA GLU A 31 -14.50 0.36 -3.38
C GLU A 31 -14.91 -1.11 -3.34
N CYS A 32 -13.96 -2.03 -3.57
CA CYS A 32 -14.21 -3.45 -3.40
C CYS A 32 -14.62 -3.78 -1.96
N ASN A 33 -13.88 -3.27 -0.97
CA ASN A 33 -14.18 -3.52 0.43
C ASN A 33 -15.56 -3.01 0.83
N LYS A 34 -15.97 -1.81 0.38
CA LYS A 34 -17.34 -1.30 0.58
C LYS A 34 -18.39 -2.24 -0.02
N ARG A 35 -18.15 -2.74 -1.23
CA ARG A 35 -19.06 -3.67 -1.90
C ARG A 35 -19.17 -5.00 -1.16
N VAL A 36 -18.05 -5.62 -0.78
CA VAL A 36 -18.03 -6.91 -0.05
C VAL A 36 -18.66 -6.76 1.34
N THR A 37 -18.29 -5.73 2.10
CA THR A 37 -18.82 -5.50 3.46
C THR A 37 -20.30 -5.13 3.48
N SER A 38 -20.83 -4.55 2.40
CA SER A 38 -22.27 -4.27 2.29
C SER A 38 -23.14 -5.52 2.09
N ARG A 39 -22.54 -6.68 1.77
CA ARG A 39 -23.26 -7.93 1.49
C ARG A 39 -23.28 -8.86 2.70
N LYS A 40 -24.46 -9.33 3.09
CA LYS A 40 -24.63 -10.30 4.21
C LYS A 40 -24.08 -11.70 3.89
N LYS A 41 -24.04 -12.09 2.62
CA LYS A 41 -23.53 -13.38 2.13
C LYS A 41 -22.95 -13.17 0.73
N THR A 42 -21.64 -13.29 0.58
CA THR A 42 -20.93 -13.13 -0.70
C THR A 42 -19.71 -14.04 -0.74
N SER A 43 -19.35 -14.54 -1.91
CA SER A 43 -18.08 -15.24 -2.18
C SER A 43 -17.03 -14.33 -2.81
N GLU A 44 -17.41 -13.09 -3.10
CA GLU A 44 -16.49 -12.05 -3.61
C GLU A 44 -15.44 -11.71 -2.54
N THR A 45 -14.20 -11.55 -2.98
CA THR A 45 -13.07 -11.12 -2.14
C THR A 45 -12.34 -9.97 -2.83
N CYS A 46 -11.59 -9.18 -2.07
CA CYS A 46 -10.78 -8.08 -2.60
C CYS A 46 -9.28 -8.43 -2.64
N HIS A 47 -8.96 -9.71 -2.84
CA HIS A 47 -7.58 -10.18 -2.80
C HIS A 47 -6.75 -9.62 -3.97
N GLU A 48 -7.34 -9.56 -5.16
CA GLU A 48 -6.69 -9.01 -6.35
C GLU A 48 -6.35 -7.53 -6.16
N GLU A 49 -7.30 -6.72 -5.70
CA GLU A 49 -7.08 -5.30 -5.41
C GLU A 49 -6.05 -5.08 -4.29
N MET A 50 -6.04 -5.95 -3.26
CA MET A 50 -5.01 -5.90 -2.21
C MET A 50 -3.61 -6.15 -2.77
N VAL A 51 -3.46 -7.19 -3.60
CA VAL A 51 -2.16 -7.53 -4.20
C VAL A 51 -1.70 -6.43 -5.15
N GLU A 52 -2.60 -5.87 -5.98
CA GLU A 52 -2.28 -4.75 -6.87
C GLU A 52 -1.80 -3.52 -6.09
N TYR A 53 -2.53 -3.14 -5.03
CA TYR A 53 -2.16 -2.02 -4.17
C TYR A 53 -0.79 -2.23 -3.53
N MET A 54 -0.55 -3.40 -2.92
CA MET A 54 0.74 -3.72 -2.30
C MET A 54 1.87 -3.78 -3.31
N HIS A 55 1.65 -4.36 -4.49
CA HIS A 55 2.65 -4.43 -5.55
C HIS A 55 3.13 -3.02 -5.97
N HIS A 56 2.19 -2.09 -6.16
CA HIS A 56 2.54 -0.72 -6.57
C HIS A 56 3.17 0.08 -5.43
N LEU A 57 2.67 -0.12 -4.20
CA LEU A 57 3.24 0.50 -3.01
C LEU A 57 4.70 0.07 -2.82
N ASP A 58 4.97 -1.24 -2.95
CA ASP A 58 6.32 -1.80 -2.81
C ASP A 58 7.22 -1.45 -3.99
N HIS A 59 6.69 -1.39 -5.21
CA HIS A 59 7.45 -0.92 -6.38
C HIS A 59 7.98 0.51 -6.17
N CYS A 60 7.21 1.35 -5.48
CA CYS A 60 7.65 2.69 -5.09
C CYS A 60 8.60 2.66 -3.88
N ALA A 61 8.23 1.99 -2.79
CA ALA A 61 8.90 2.11 -1.49
C ALA A 61 10.19 1.29 -1.39
N MET A 62 10.22 0.08 -1.96
CA MET A 62 11.31 -0.87 -1.77
C MET A 62 12.65 -0.36 -2.31
N PRO A 63 12.76 0.17 -3.55
CA PRO A 63 14.05 0.69 -4.03
C PRO A 63 14.62 1.78 -3.14
N GLN A 64 13.75 2.65 -2.59
CA GLN A 64 14.15 3.72 -1.68
C GLN A 64 14.59 3.16 -0.32
N ALA A 65 13.83 2.22 0.25
CA ALA A 65 14.16 1.58 1.51
C ALA A 65 15.48 0.79 1.42
N PHE A 66 15.66 -0.01 0.39
CA PHE A 66 16.89 -0.78 0.18
C PHE A 66 18.12 0.11 -0.04
N ALA A 67 17.97 1.30 -0.64
CA ALA A 67 19.06 2.27 -0.78
C ALA A 67 19.55 2.83 0.57
N THR A 68 18.80 2.64 1.67
CA THR A 68 19.21 3.06 3.02
C THR A 68 19.87 1.94 3.83
N LEU A 69 19.87 0.70 3.32
CA LEU A 69 20.63 -0.38 3.93
C LEU A 69 22.12 -0.18 3.62
N LYS A 70 22.96 -0.42 4.64
CA LYS A 70 24.43 -0.41 4.52
C LYS A 70 24.94 -1.69 3.86
#